data_AF-A0A427KES6-F1
#
_entry.id   AF-A0A427KES6-F1
#
_cell.length_a   1.000
_cell.length_b   1.000
_cell.length_c   1.000
_cell.angle_alpha   90.00
_cell.angle_beta   90.00
_cell.angle_gamma   90.00
#
_symmetry.space_group_name_H-M   'P 1'
#
loop_
_entity.id
_entity.type
_entity.pdbx_description
1 polymer ?
#
loop_
_entity_poly.entity_id
_entity_poly.type
_entity_poly.pdbx_seq_one_letter_code
_entity_poly.pdbx_strand_id
1 'polypeptide(L)'
;MHPESSVYARSGDTFTKTEGKVKKDIHKIMPQDKCHPFTDSSGKRWFDIGDGAWVSEDDVDADIGQYDLDKLGFKAFEEPSTSDMTKSLREGWIKDGFTRMAEWVRPERGIREKQVSDYYKALLQKMDSDNSGDLSGEELRHAVNYAELDVRDIAARMVVKHDSEWFGGSSHHRWRTFLKQLDPLCISYVRKWFDDMEWMSKVDGFSSDPVWHMHPVIFLDSINNKTLCACNRNITIEELCLIAPKAKKETLEQYLPAFNDGFREFQITTCREKAHFLAQCCHESGGLQLTKEIGGSRKDYAPWFGRGLIQLTWEDVYVRYGEYAGENFTSNDLARNKVADYPHCVKSAFWFYCINKKISKHAKLDDFNMATALINGGFNGYTDRLKYFKTAVSVLKAEHLSSKMTDGVFLFEDSEIYNYRVYAYSWGRYHDPLQVRVVGTGKDKTEALKAYQRALTLYQSKNDTRKVDAINEKIDALR
;
A
#
# COMPACT_ATOMS: atom_id res chain seq x y z
N MET A 1 22.01 -4.02 1.86
CA MET A 1 22.89 -3.75 0.69
C MET A 1 24.33 -3.88 1.16
N HIS A 2 25.31 -4.17 0.32
CA HIS A 2 26.71 -4.21 0.78
C HIS A 2 27.33 -2.79 0.77
N PRO A 3 28.28 -2.50 1.67
CA PRO A 3 28.96 -1.20 1.70
C PRO A 3 29.81 -0.95 0.46
N GLU A 4 29.84 0.31 0.00
CA GLU A 4 30.57 0.76 -1.19
C GLU A 4 30.17 0.05 -2.50
N SER A 5 29.03 -0.66 -2.49
CA SER A 5 28.45 -1.27 -3.68
C SER A 5 28.22 -0.22 -4.78
N SER A 6 28.47 -0.66 -6.01
CA SER A 6 28.35 0.21 -7.16
C SER A 6 26.87 0.49 -7.43
N VAL A 7 26.55 1.74 -7.70
CA VAL A 7 25.21 2.14 -8.15
C VAL A 7 25.20 2.20 -9.67
N TYR A 8 24.13 1.72 -10.28
CA TYR A 8 23.97 1.63 -11.72
C TYR A 8 22.78 2.47 -12.19
N ALA A 9 22.89 3.06 -13.38
CA ALA A 9 21.76 3.63 -14.10
C ALA A 9 21.27 2.63 -15.16
N ARG A 10 19.96 2.52 -15.33
CA ARG A 10 19.35 1.56 -16.25
C ARG A 10 18.80 2.22 -17.51
N SER A 11 19.09 1.63 -18.67
CA SER A 11 18.48 1.98 -19.96
C SER A 11 18.06 0.71 -20.71
N GLY A 12 16.75 0.41 -20.69
CA GLY A 12 16.22 -0.83 -21.27
C GLY A 12 16.73 -2.07 -20.53
N ASP A 13 17.59 -2.84 -21.20
CA ASP A 13 18.23 -4.06 -20.69
C ASP A 13 19.70 -3.84 -20.25
N THR A 14 20.20 -2.60 -20.34
CA THR A 14 21.60 -2.27 -20.02
C THR A 14 21.73 -1.52 -18.70
N PHE A 15 22.71 -1.90 -17.89
CA PHE A 15 23.06 -1.27 -16.62
C PHE A 15 24.46 -0.65 -16.69
N THR A 16 24.53 0.68 -16.58
CA THR A 16 25.79 1.43 -16.64
C THR A 16 26.21 1.84 -15.24
N LYS A 17 27.41 1.45 -14.83
CA LYS A 17 27.97 1.82 -13.53
C LYS A 17 28.13 3.34 -13.43
N THR A 18 27.66 3.92 -12.34
CA THR A 18 27.79 5.34 -12.02
C THR A 18 29.02 5.59 -11.13
N GLU A 19 29.36 6.86 -10.89
CA GLU A 19 30.34 7.24 -9.86
C GLU A 19 29.78 7.10 -8.43
N GLY A 20 28.47 6.91 -8.30
CA GLY A 20 27.77 6.76 -7.02
C GLY A 20 28.08 5.41 -6.36
N LYS A 21 28.14 5.44 -5.03
CA LYS A 21 28.32 4.26 -4.19
C LYS A 21 27.38 4.28 -3.00
N VAL A 22 26.99 3.09 -2.54
CA VAL A 22 26.20 2.94 -1.32
C VAL A 22 27.08 3.25 -0.11
N LYS A 23 26.79 4.36 0.57
CA LYS A 23 27.51 4.78 1.80
C LYS A 23 26.62 4.87 3.03
N LYS A 24 25.44 5.48 2.90
CA LYS A 24 24.53 5.76 4.02
C LYS A 24 23.56 4.62 4.30
N ASP A 25 23.17 3.83 3.29
CA ASP A 25 22.10 2.83 3.44
C ASP A 25 22.63 1.38 3.57
N ILE A 26 23.83 1.19 4.09
CA ILE A 26 24.52 -0.11 4.09
C ILE A 26 23.78 -1.21 4.88
N HIS A 27 23.00 -0.85 5.90
CA HIS A 27 22.19 -1.81 6.67
C HIS A 27 20.70 -1.74 6.38
N LYS A 28 20.30 -0.93 5.38
CA LYS A 28 18.91 -0.77 5.03
C LYS A 28 18.37 -2.06 4.42
N ILE A 29 17.30 -2.55 5.05
CA ILE A 29 16.53 -3.70 4.60
C ILE A 29 15.30 -3.18 3.90
N MET A 30 15.15 -3.55 2.62
CA MET A 30 14.04 -3.10 1.79
C MET A 30 13.27 -4.32 1.30
N PRO A 31 11.92 -4.26 1.29
CA PRO A 31 11.11 -5.31 0.68
C PRO A 31 11.46 -5.44 -0.81
N GLN A 32 11.85 -6.64 -1.23
CA GLN A 32 12.36 -6.90 -2.58
C GLN A 32 11.33 -6.54 -3.67
N ASP A 33 10.04 -6.72 -3.39
CA ASP A 33 8.94 -6.32 -4.28
C ASP A 33 8.88 -4.81 -4.51
N LYS A 34 9.25 -4.01 -3.51
CA LYS A 34 9.38 -2.55 -3.62
C LYS A 34 10.65 -2.11 -4.33
N CYS A 35 11.61 -3.02 -4.50
CA CYS A 35 12.84 -2.78 -5.25
C CYS A 35 12.73 -3.18 -6.73
N HIS A 36 11.51 -3.40 -7.25
CA HIS A 36 11.20 -3.66 -8.67
C HIS A 36 12.25 -4.53 -9.39
N PRO A 37 12.46 -5.79 -8.94
CA PRO A 37 13.55 -6.62 -9.42
C PRO A 37 13.45 -6.80 -10.93
N PHE A 38 14.59 -6.72 -11.60
CA PHE A 38 14.71 -6.90 -13.04
C PHE A 38 15.79 -7.92 -13.35
N THR A 39 15.47 -8.89 -14.20
CA THR A 39 16.44 -9.85 -14.72
C THR A 39 16.79 -9.43 -16.15
N ASP A 40 18.07 -9.19 -16.41
CA ASP A 40 18.54 -8.84 -17.75
C ASP A 40 18.61 -10.06 -18.69
N SER A 41 18.87 -9.82 -19.98
CA SER A 41 19.00 -10.91 -20.97
C SER A 41 20.13 -11.91 -20.70
N SER A 42 21.10 -11.58 -19.83
CA SER A 42 22.15 -12.50 -19.38
C SER A 42 21.72 -13.38 -18.21
N GLY A 43 20.54 -13.12 -17.64
CA GLY A 43 20.00 -13.84 -16.49
C GLY A 43 20.37 -13.24 -15.15
N LYS A 44 21.05 -12.09 -15.11
CA LYS A 44 21.48 -11.43 -13.87
C LYS A 44 20.37 -10.55 -13.30
N ARG A 45 20.15 -10.60 -11.99
CA ARG A 45 19.13 -9.78 -11.31
C ARG A 45 19.69 -8.45 -10.80
N TRP A 46 18.81 -7.46 -10.85
CA TRP A 46 19.05 -6.09 -10.46
C TRP A 46 17.88 -5.56 -9.64
N PHE A 47 18.17 -4.68 -8.69
CA PHE A 47 17.17 -4.12 -7.77
C PHE A 47 17.20 -2.59 -7.85
N ASP A 48 16.04 -1.98 -8.08
CA ASP A 48 15.82 -0.54 -8.04
C ASP A 48 15.76 -0.07 -6.58
N ILE A 49 16.63 0.86 -6.21
CA ILE A 49 16.70 1.41 -4.85
C ILE A 49 16.12 2.83 -4.75
N GLY A 50 15.45 3.30 -5.81
CA GLY A 50 14.86 4.63 -5.91
C GLY A 50 15.70 5.62 -6.72
N ASP A 51 15.10 6.72 -7.17
CA ASP A 51 15.76 7.80 -7.92
C ASP A 51 16.56 7.36 -9.16
N GLY A 52 16.17 6.23 -9.77
CA GLY A 52 16.85 5.66 -10.93
C GLY A 52 18.17 4.96 -10.61
N ALA A 53 18.48 4.76 -9.33
CA ALA A 53 19.64 4.02 -8.85
C ALA A 53 19.33 2.52 -8.75
N TRP A 54 20.20 1.70 -9.32
CA TRP A 54 20.08 0.24 -9.30
C TRP A 54 21.31 -0.40 -8.63
N VAL A 55 21.09 -1.53 -7.98
CA VAL A 55 22.16 -2.38 -7.43
C VAL A 55 22.07 -3.79 -8.01
N SER A 56 23.23 -4.41 -8.18
CA SER A 56 23.36 -5.79 -8.64
C SER A 56 22.94 -6.78 -7.55
N GLU A 57 22.45 -7.96 -7.93
CA GLU A 57 22.23 -9.04 -6.95
C GLU A 57 23.50 -9.48 -6.22
N ASP A 58 24.67 -9.34 -6.85
CA ASP A 58 25.96 -9.62 -6.22
C ASP A 58 26.30 -8.65 -5.08
N ASP A 59 25.65 -7.49 -5.04
CA ASP A 59 25.89 -6.38 -4.12
C ASP A 59 24.87 -6.33 -2.97
N VAL A 60 24.00 -7.35 -2.87
CA VAL A 60 22.96 -7.43 -1.84
C VAL A 60 22.77 -8.85 -1.34
N ASP A 61 22.28 -8.98 -0.12
CA ASP A 61 21.71 -10.25 0.34
C ASP A 61 20.25 -10.31 -0.11
N ALA A 62 20.02 -10.87 -1.30
CA ALA A 62 18.67 -11.04 -1.86
C ALA A 62 17.94 -12.25 -1.24
N ASP A 63 16.62 -12.31 -1.46
CA ASP A 63 15.77 -13.46 -1.11
C ASP A 63 15.81 -13.83 0.38
N ILE A 64 15.97 -12.82 1.25
CA ILE A 64 15.88 -13.00 2.70
C ILE A 64 14.46 -13.44 3.06
N GLY A 65 14.34 -14.61 3.69
CA GLY A 65 13.06 -15.12 4.16
C GLY A 65 12.44 -14.22 5.23
N GLN A 66 11.12 -14.05 5.18
CA GLN A 66 10.36 -13.22 6.12
C GLN A 66 10.58 -13.61 7.59
N TYR A 67 10.81 -14.90 7.86
CA TYR A 67 11.05 -15.42 9.20
C TYR A 67 12.54 -15.60 9.53
N ASP A 68 13.44 -15.22 8.62
CA ASP A 68 14.88 -15.23 8.85
C ASP A 68 15.27 -13.96 9.62
N LEU A 69 14.81 -13.90 10.88
CA LEU A 69 14.98 -12.76 11.76
C LEU A 69 16.44 -12.33 11.91
N ASP A 70 17.36 -13.31 11.88
CA ASP A 70 18.80 -13.08 11.93
C ASP A 70 19.30 -12.25 10.74
N LYS A 71 18.90 -12.64 9.52
CA LYS A 71 19.19 -11.87 8.29
C LYS A 71 18.41 -10.57 8.21
N LEU A 72 17.25 -10.48 8.88
CA LEU A 72 16.49 -9.24 9.05
C LEU A 72 17.10 -8.28 10.10
N GLY A 73 18.24 -8.66 10.67
CA GLY A 73 19.02 -7.85 11.60
C GLY A 73 18.58 -7.99 13.06
N PHE A 74 17.64 -8.88 13.39
CA PHE A 74 17.28 -9.15 14.77
C PHE A 74 18.30 -10.04 15.44
N LYS A 75 18.72 -9.64 16.65
CA LYS A 75 19.70 -10.37 17.44
C LYS A 75 19.21 -10.47 18.89
N ALA A 76 19.27 -11.69 19.41
CA ALA A 76 18.90 -11.98 20.79
C ALA A 76 20.15 -11.96 21.68
N PHE A 77 20.04 -11.34 22.85
CA PHE A 77 21.07 -11.40 23.88
C PHE A 77 20.47 -11.17 25.27
N GLU A 78 21.13 -11.73 26.27
CA GLU A 78 20.73 -11.70 27.67
C GLU A 78 21.72 -10.86 28.45
N GLU A 79 21.20 -9.93 29.26
CA GLU A 79 22.01 -9.04 30.09
C GLU A 79 21.60 -9.16 31.56
N PRO A 80 22.56 -9.15 32.50
CA PRO A 80 22.25 -9.17 33.93
C PRO A 80 21.48 -7.93 34.34
N SER A 81 20.44 -8.11 35.14
CA SER A 81 19.67 -7.02 35.71
C SER A 81 20.52 -6.14 36.63
N THR A 82 20.34 -4.83 36.55
CA THR A 82 20.99 -3.89 37.47
C THR A 82 20.34 -3.90 38.86
N SER A 83 21.19 -3.95 39.89
CA SER A 83 20.76 -3.83 41.28
C SER A 83 20.61 -2.37 41.74
N ASP A 84 21.09 -1.41 40.95
CA ASP A 84 21.02 0.03 41.22
C ASP A 84 20.96 0.83 39.91
N MET A 85 19.75 1.31 39.57
CA MET A 85 19.49 2.02 38.31
C MET A 85 20.34 3.29 38.14
N THR A 86 20.88 3.88 39.21
CA THR A 86 21.77 5.05 39.10
C THR A 86 23.11 4.71 38.46
N LYS A 87 23.48 3.44 38.43
CA LYS A 87 24.74 2.94 37.86
C LYS A 87 24.58 2.39 36.46
N SER A 88 23.36 2.26 35.95
CA SER A 88 23.05 1.63 34.67
C SER A 88 23.94 2.13 33.51
N LEU A 89 24.16 3.45 33.39
CA LEU A 89 25.00 4.05 32.34
C LEU A 89 26.51 3.72 32.46
N ARG A 90 26.94 3.24 33.64
CA ARG A 90 28.34 2.92 33.97
C ARG A 90 28.56 1.41 34.12
N GLU A 91 27.50 0.63 34.17
CA GLU A 91 27.55 -0.83 34.25
C GLU A 91 27.80 -1.46 32.88
N GLY A 92 28.37 -2.66 32.90
CA GLY A 92 28.84 -3.37 31.69
C GLY A 92 27.76 -3.50 30.63
N TRP A 93 26.52 -3.80 31.01
CA TRP A 93 25.45 -4.13 30.07
C TRP A 93 25.12 -3.03 29.04
N ILE A 94 25.25 -1.73 29.37
CA ILE A 94 25.08 -0.66 28.37
C ILE A 94 26.29 -0.61 27.44
N LYS A 95 27.51 -0.67 27.97
CA LYS A 95 28.73 -0.69 27.16
C LYS A 95 28.78 -1.95 26.29
N ASP A 96 28.37 -3.09 26.81
CA ASP A 96 28.30 -4.38 26.13
C ASP A 96 27.19 -4.36 25.07
N GLY A 97 26.02 -3.78 25.36
CA GLY A 97 24.95 -3.55 24.38
C GLY A 97 25.42 -2.69 23.20
N PHE A 98 26.11 -1.56 23.48
CA PHE A 98 26.69 -0.71 22.43
C PHE A 98 27.87 -1.35 21.70
N THR A 99 28.70 -2.12 22.40
CA THR A 99 29.79 -2.89 21.78
C THR A 99 29.23 -3.94 20.83
N ARG A 100 28.17 -4.66 21.23
CA ARG A 100 27.45 -5.60 20.35
C ARG A 100 26.79 -4.91 19.16
N MET A 101 26.20 -3.73 19.36
CA MET A 101 25.68 -2.93 18.23
C MET A 101 26.79 -2.61 17.23
N ALA A 102 27.99 -2.26 17.70
CA ALA A 102 29.14 -2.03 16.83
C ALA A 102 29.66 -3.31 16.15
N GLU A 103 29.60 -4.46 16.81
CA GLU A 103 29.98 -5.76 16.24
C GLU A 103 28.98 -6.27 15.19
N TRP A 104 27.69 -5.92 15.30
CA TRP A 104 26.63 -6.39 14.38
C TRP A 104 26.56 -5.62 13.06
N VAL A 105 27.39 -4.60 12.87
CA VAL A 105 27.58 -3.86 11.61
C VAL A 105 28.29 -4.71 10.53
N ARG A 106 28.55 -5.99 10.78
CA ARG A 106 29.17 -7.00 9.89
C ARG A 106 30.69 -6.79 9.63
N PRO A 107 31.53 -7.65 10.23
CA PRO A 107 33.00 -7.62 10.11
C PRO A 107 33.62 -8.74 9.24
N GLU A 108 33.00 -9.14 8.13
CA GLU A 108 33.57 -10.19 7.28
C GLU A 108 33.73 -9.79 5.80
N ARG A 109 34.89 -9.21 5.44
CA ARG A 109 35.76 -9.61 4.30
C ARG A 109 37.02 -8.71 4.16
N GLY A 110 37.98 -8.90 5.07
CA GLY A 110 39.43 -8.70 4.82
C GLY A 110 40.01 -7.32 5.15
N ILE A 111 41.32 -7.15 4.90
CA ILE A 111 42.25 -6.06 5.32
C ILE A 111 41.69 -4.62 5.28
N ARG A 112 40.60 -4.39 4.55
CA ARG A 112 39.90 -3.12 4.38
C ARG A 112 38.88 -2.79 5.50
N GLU A 113 38.65 -3.69 6.46
CA GLU A 113 37.76 -3.49 7.63
C GLU A 113 38.39 -2.81 8.85
N LYS A 114 39.71 -2.60 8.88
CA LYS A 114 40.36 -1.87 9.99
C LYS A 114 39.79 -0.44 10.10
N GLN A 115 39.53 0.21 8.96
CA GLN A 115 39.06 1.60 8.89
C GLN A 115 37.58 1.80 9.26
N VAL A 116 36.72 0.78 9.14
CA VAL A 116 35.29 0.86 9.55
C VAL A 116 35.12 0.50 11.03
N SER A 117 35.92 -0.45 11.54
CA SER A 117 36.07 -0.65 13.00
C SER A 117 36.60 0.62 13.66
N ASP A 118 37.56 1.31 13.04
CA ASP A 118 38.06 2.60 13.50
C ASP A 118 36.97 3.70 13.40
N TYR A 119 36.04 3.64 12.44
CA TYR A 119 34.90 4.55 12.34
C TYR A 119 33.85 4.32 13.44
N TYR A 120 33.49 3.08 13.77
CA TYR A 120 32.57 2.75 14.87
C TYR A 120 33.19 2.94 16.25
N LYS A 121 34.50 2.66 16.40
CA LYS A 121 35.27 3.05 17.59
C LYS A 121 35.39 4.56 17.71
N ALA A 122 35.55 5.28 16.60
CA ALA A 122 35.47 6.75 16.58
C ALA A 122 34.03 7.25 16.83
N LEU A 123 33.01 6.46 16.53
CA LEU A 123 31.61 6.72 16.86
C LEU A 123 31.35 6.56 18.35
N LEU A 124 31.87 5.50 18.96
CA LEU A 124 31.89 5.30 20.42
C LEU A 124 32.69 6.42 21.10
N GLN A 125 33.81 6.88 20.52
CA GLN A 125 34.53 8.08 20.98
C GLN A 125 33.77 9.39 20.75
N LYS A 126 32.89 9.47 19.74
CA LYS A 126 31.99 10.63 19.58
C LYS A 126 30.82 10.61 20.55
N MET A 127 30.41 9.42 20.95
CA MET A 127 29.45 9.20 22.03
C MET A 127 30.09 9.43 23.39
N ASP A 128 31.38 9.20 23.57
CA ASP A 128 32.15 9.58 24.75
C ASP A 128 32.85 10.93 24.49
N SER A 129 32.03 11.96 24.30
CA SER A 129 32.44 13.28 23.84
C SER A 129 33.40 13.98 24.81
N ASP A 130 33.40 13.59 26.08
CA ASP A 130 34.34 14.03 27.10
C ASP A 130 35.57 13.12 27.29
N ASN A 131 35.63 12.00 26.54
CA ASN A 131 36.73 11.03 26.55
C ASN A 131 36.96 10.40 27.95
N SER A 132 35.92 10.36 28.78
CA SER A 132 35.97 9.84 30.15
C SER A 132 35.99 8.30 30.18
N GLY A 133 35.59 7.66 29.09
CA GLY A 133 35.34 6.23 29.01
C GLY A 133 33.96 5.82 29.55
N ASP A 134 33.13 6.76 30.00
CA ASP A 134 31.79 6.56 30.55
C ASP A 134 30.73 7.28 29.70
N LEU A 135 29.56 6.66 29.48
CA LEU A 135 28.47 7.28 28.70
C LEU A 135 27.58 8.14 29.62
N SER A 136 27.39 9.40 29.28
CA SER A 136 26.36 10.25 29.88
C SER A 136 24.98 10.03 29.23
N GLY A 137 23.92 10.46 29.91
CA GLY A 137 22.57 10.41 29.36
C GLY A 137 22.36 11.31 28.14
N GLU A 138 23.11 12.42 28.06
CA GLU A 138 23.05 13.35 26.93
C GLU A 138 23.69 12.76 25.68
N GLU A 139 24.84 12.10 25.84
CA GLU A 139 25.54 11.40 24.78
C GLU A 139 24.72 10.24 24.20
N LEU A 140 24.09 9.44 25.08
CA LEU A 140 23.21 8.36 24.67
C LEU A 140 21.99 8.90 23.90
N ARG A 141 21.40 10.00 24.38
CA ARG A 141 20.30 10.68 23.69
C ARG A 141 20.73 11.21 22.32
N HIS A 142 21.91 11.81 22.21
CA HIS A 142 22.43 12.29 20.95
C HIS A 142 22.66 11.13 19.97
N ALA A 143 23.26 10.04 20.42
CA ALA A 143 23.53 8.87 19.58
C ALA A 143 22.28 8.26 18.95
N VAL A 144 21.21 8.06 19.74
CA VAL A 144 19.95 7.46 19.27
C VAL A 144 19.20 8.39 18.30
N ASN A 145 19.42 9.71 18.39
CA ASN A 145 18.73 10.69 17.54
C ASN A 145 19.57 11.18 16.34
N TYR A 146 20.84 10.80 16.26
CA TYR A 146 21.70 11.21 15.16
C TYR A 146 21.49 10.27 13.96
N ALA A 147 20.72 10.76 12.97
CA ALA A 147 20.24 9.97 11.84
C ALA A 147 21.33 9.32 10.99
N GLU A 148 22.57 9.81 11.04
CA GLU A 148 23.69 9.25 10.27
C GLU A 148 24.37 8.05 10.94
N LEU A 149 23.96 7.67 12.17
CA LEU A 149 24.59 6.59 12.94
C LEU A 149 23.84 5.26 12.86
N ASP A 150 22.64 5.21 12.28
CA ASP A 150 21.74 4.04 12.25
C ASP A 150 21.46 3.35 13.61
N VAL A 151 21.95 3.91 14.73
CA VAL A 151 21.85 3.36 16.09
C VAL A 151 20.41 3.06 16.47
N ARG A 152 19.48 3.93 16.08
CA ARG A 152 18.05 3.73 16.33
C ARG A 152 17.50 2.48 15.64
N ASP A 153 17.89 2.25 14.40
CA ASP A 153 17.35 1.16 13.57
C ASP A 153 17.96 -0.19 13.96
N ILE A 154 19.21 -0.18 14.43
CA ILE A 154 19.91 -1.32 15.05
C ILE A 154 19.29 -1.64 16.42
N ALA A 155 19.16 -0.63 17.30
CA ALA A 155 18.56 -0.79 18.63
C ALA A 155 17.12 -1.32 18.56
N ALA A 156 16.34 -0.88 17.56
CA ALA A 156 14.97 -1.36 17.37
C ALA A 156 14.87 -2.82 16.89
N ARG A 157 15.98 -3.46 16.50
CA ARG A 157 16.06 -4.89 16.16
C ARG A 157 16.67 -5.75 17.25
N MET A 158 17.05 -5.15 18.38
CA MET A 158 17.48 -5.89 19.55
C MET A 158 16.31 -6.67 20.17
N VAL A 159 16.58 -7.92 20.54
CA VAL A 159 15.70 -8.74 21.37
C VAL A 159 16.46 -9.00 22.67
N VAL A 160 16.09 -8.30 23.74
CA VAL A 160 16.88 -8.22 24.98
C VAL A 160 16.18 -8.95 26.09
N LYS A 161 16.86 -9.88 26.76
CA LYS A 161 16.38 -10.43 28.04
C LYS A 161 17.00 -9.64 29.18
N HIS A 162 16.19 -8.83 29.87
CA HIS A 162 16.62 -7.96 30.96
C HIS A 162 15.42 -7.57 31.84
N ASP A 163 15.65 -7.13 33.07
CA ASP A 163 14.63 -6.55 33.94
C ASP A 163 13.96 -5.32 33.29
N SER A 164 12.63 -5.33 33.21
CA SER A 164 11.87 -4.15 32.75
C SER A 164 11.56 -3.20 33.90
N GLU A 165 11.56 -1.90 33.62
CA GLU A 165 11.03 -0.87 34.54
C GLU A 165 9.56 -1.08 34.92
N TRP A 166 8.81 -1.89 34.17
CA TRP A 166 7.41 -2.22 34.43
C TRP A 166 7.21 -3.38 35.42
N PHE A 167 8.30 -3.85 36.05
CA PHE A 167 8.30 -4.90 37.07
C PHE A 167 8.71 -4.36 38.45
N GLY A 168 7.93 -4.72 39.49
CA GLY A 168 8.27 -4.49 40.91
C GLY A 168 8.00 -3.10 41.48
N GLY A 169 7.58 -2.14 40.63
CA GLY A 169 7.12 -0.82 41.03
C GLY A 169 8.13 -0.01 41.87
N SER A 170 7.64 0.97 42.63
CA SER A 170 8.46 1.87 43.44
C SER A 170 9.12 1.21 44.65
N SER A 171 8.71 -0.02 44.99
CA SER A 171 9.31 -0.85 46.03
C SER A 171 10.52 -1.66 45.57
N HIS A 172 10.73 -1.80 44.26
CA HIS A 172 11.82 -2.62 43.75
C HIS A 172 13.19 -2.07 44.18
N HIS A 173 14.08 -2.96 44.62
CA HIS A 173 15.36 -2.58 45.22
C HIS A 173 16.24 -1.71 44.30
N ARG A 174 16.15 -1.93 42.98
CA ARG A 174 16.89 -1.18 41.95
C ARG A 174 16.65 0.34 41.98
N TRP A 175 15.50 0.80 42.49
CA TRP A 175 15.15 2.21 42.56
C TRP A 175 15.56 2.87 43.88
N ARG A 176 16.10 2.11 44.84
CA ARG A 176 16.35 2.59 46.20
C ARG A 176 17.35 3.75 46.26
N THR A 177 18.46 3.66 45.53
CA THR A 177 19.47 4.73 45.49
C THR A 177 18.95 5.93 44.70
N PHE A 178 18.30 5.68 43.56
CA PHE A 178 17.71 6.72 42.71
C PHE A 178 16.72 7.60 43.49
N LEU A 179 15.76 6.99 44.18
CA LEU A 179 14.76 7.71 44.98
C LEU A 179 15.36 8.47 46.18
N LYS A 180 16.53 8.06 46.69
CA LYS A 180 17.24 8.79 47.75
C LYS A 180 17.95 10.04 47.24
N GLN A 181 18.37 10.04 45.98
CA GLN A 181 19.11 11.15 45.36
C GLN A 181 18.17 12.16 44.67
N LEU A 182 16.92 11.78 44.44
CA LEU A 182 15.91 12.61 43.80
C LEU A 182 15.48 13.78 44.71
N ASP A 183 15.13 14.91 44.10
CA ASP A 183 14.51 16.05 44.80
C ASP A 183 13.29 15.57 45.62
N PRO A 184 13.22 15.88 46.93
CA PRO A 184 12.10 15.51 47.78
C PRO A 184 10.71 15.87 47.23
N LEU A 185 10.59 16.98 46.49
CA LEU A 185 9.34 17.42 45.88
C LEU A 185 8.85 16.47 44.76
N CYS A 186 9.75 15.71 44.14
CA CYS A 186 9.46 14.80 43.04
C CYS A 186 9.20 13.36 43.48
N ILE A 187 9.61 12.97 44.69
CA ILE A 187 9.57 11.56 45.15
C ILE A 187 8.16 10.98 45.10
N SER A 188 7.15 11.70 45.61
CA SER A 188 5.77 11.19 45.63
C SER A 188 5.22 10.94 44.23
N TYR A 189 5.51 11.85 43.30
CA TYR A 189 5.12 11.73 41.90
C TYR A 189 5.79 10.53 41.22
N VAL A 190 7.11 10.41 41.37
CA VAL A 190 7.88 9.32 40.73
C VAL A 190 7.49 7.95 41.29
N ARG A 191 7.26 7.84 42.61
CA ARG A 191 6.76 6.60 43.21
C ARG A 191 5.41 6.20 42.60
N LYS A 192 4.47 7.14 42.54
CA LYS A 192 3.16 6.89 41.94
C LYS A 192 3.30 6.47 40.48
N TRP A 193 4.16 7.14 39.71
CA TRP A 193 4.39 6.79 38.31
C TRP A 193 4.94 5.36 38.14
N PHE A 194 5.94 4.96 38.95
CA PHE A 194 6.43 3.58 38.94
C PHE A 194 5.34 2.56 39.28
N ASP A 195 4.51 2.84 40.29
CA ASP A 195 3.46 1.91 40.72
C ASP A 195 2.30 1.83 39.70
N ASP A 196 1.97 2.94 39.04
CA ASP A 196 0.96 2.99 37.97
C ASP A 196 1.42 2.24 36.71
N MET A 197 2.72 2.31 36.38
CA MET A 197 3.33 1.64 35.23
C MET A 197 3.69 0.17 35.51
N GLU A 198 3.60 -0.27 36.76
CA GLU A 198 3.80 -1.67 37.13
C GLU A 198 2.61 -2.50 36.64
N TRP A 199 2.85 -3.33 35.63
CA TRP A 199 1.85 -4.25 35.10
C TRP A 199 2.36 -5.68 35.00
N MET A 200 3.67 -5.89 34.96
CA MET A 200 4.24 -7.21 34.70
C MET A 200 3.93 -8.21 35.82
N SER A 201 3.93 -7.78 37.08
CA SER A 201 3.59 -8.68 38.20
C SER A 201 2.12 -9.12 38.20
N LYS A 202 1.28 -8.48 37.38
CA LYS A 202 -0.16 -8.79 37.24
C LYS A 202 -0.42 -9.82 36.13
N VAL A 203 0.61 -10.23 35.38
CA VAL A 203 0.50 -11.17 34.26
C VAL A 203 1.22 -12.46 34.62
N ASP A 204 0.49 -13.58 34.61
CA ASP A 204 1.05 -14.90 34.86
C ASP A 204 2.21 -15.19 33.91
N GLY A 205 3.35 -15.60 34.46
CA GLY A 205 4.58 -15.88 33.72
C GLY A 205 5.58 -14.72 33.63
N PHE A 206 5.22 -13.50 34.05
CA PHE A 206 6.12 -12.33 34.10
C PHE A 206 6.53 -11.94 35.53
N SER A 207 6.17 -12.76 36.52
CA SER A 207 6.29 -12.42 37.95
C SER A 207 7.62 -12.83 38.60
N SER A 208 8.53 -13.50 37.90
CA SER A 208 9.74 -14.08 38.50
C SER A 208 11.03 -13.77 37.74
N ASP A 209 11.13 -14.19 36.48
CA ASP A 209 12.37 -14.10 35.71
C ASP A 209 12.32 -12.95 34.68
N PRO A 210 13.47 -12.33 34.35
CA PRO A 210 13.57 -11.40 33.24
C PRO A 210 13.03 -12.01 31.95
N VAL A 211 12.26 -11.25 31.20
CA VAL A 211 11.63 -11.70 29.94
C VAL A 211 12.32 -11.08 28.73
N TRP A 212 12.04 -11.63 27.55
CA TRP A 212 12.51 -11.05 26.29
C TRP A 212 11.67 -9.84 25.90
N HIS A 213 12.35 -8.72 25.68
CA HIS A 213 11.80 -7.46 25.20
C HIS A 213 12.26 -7.21 23.77
N MET A 214 11.38 -6.64 22.95
CA MET A 214 11.66 -6.29 21.55
C MET A 214 10.85 -5.06 21.16
N HIS A 215 11.31 -4.30 20.17
CA HIS A 215 10.54 -3.16 19.67
C HIS A 215 9.31 -3.66 18.90
N PRO A 216 8.08 -3.47 19.41
CA PRO A 216 6.91 -4.18 18.92
C PRO A 216 6.57 -3.81 17.47
N VAL A 217 6.68 -2.54 17.09
CA VAL A 217 6.35 -2.09 15.73
C VAL A 217 7.32 -2.64 14.69
N ILE A 218 8.61 -2.72 15.01
CA ILE A 218 9.64 -3.14 14.06
C ILE A 218 9.65 -4.65 13.92
N PHE A 219 9.52 -5.36 15.04
CA PHE A 219 9.36 -6.81 15.05
C PHE A 219 8.11 -7.24 14.28
N LEU A 220 6.95 -6.67 14.62
CA LEU A 220 5.68 -6.99 13.96
C LEU A 220 5.72 -6.63 12.48
N ASP A 221 6.25 -5.47 12.07
CA ASP A 221 6.39 -5.12 10.64
C ASP A 221 7.26 -6.13 9.88
N SER A 222 8.30 -6.67 10.53
CA SER A 222 9.23 -7.62 9.91
C SER A 222 8.61 -8.99 9.67
N ILE A 223 7.76 -9.45 10.58
CA ILE A 223 7.00 -10.72 10.44
C ILE A 223 5.62 -10.52 9.82
N ASN A 224 5.20 -9.28 9.58
CA ASN A 224 3.94 -8.99 8.90
C ASN A 224 4.06 -9.40 7.44
N ASN A 225 3.01 -10.01 6.91
CA ASN A 225 2.98 -10.55 5.56
C ASN A 225 2.88 -9.42 4.54
N LYS A 226 4.04 -8.84 4.16
CA LYS A 226 4.13 -7.75 3.17
C LYS A 226 3.63 -8.16 1.78
N THR A 227 3.54 -9.48 1.52
CA THR A 227 3.04 -10.11 0.28
C THR A 227 1.56 -10.49 0.32
N LEU A 228 0.76 -10.03 1.29
CA LEU A 228 -0.64 -10.43 1.30
C LEU A 228 -1.36 -9.89 0.06
N CYS A 229 -1.10 -8.64 -0.34
CA CYS A 229 -1.89 -7.96 -1.36
C CYS A 229 -1.11 -7.57 -2.62
N ALA A 230 -1.83 -7.13 -3.65
CA ALA A 230 -1.24 -6.68 -4.92
C ALA A 230 -0.77 -5.21 -4.94
N CYS A 231 -0.50 -4.60 -3.78
CA CYS A 231 0.07 -3.24 -3.73
C CYS A 231 1.50 -3.24 -4.28
N ASN A 232 1.84 -2.25 -5.10
CA ASN A 232 3.17 -1.99 -5.67
C ASN A 232 3.84 -3.15 -6.45
N ARG A 233 3.11 -4.23 -6.71
CA ARG A 233 3.58 -5.35 -7.54
C ARG A 233 2.67 -5.59 -8.75
N ASN A 234 3.20 -6.31 -9.73
CA ASN A 234 2.38 -6.84 -10.82
C ASN A 234 1.35 -7.85 -10.28
N ILE A 235 0.17 -7.91 -10.91
CA ILE A 235 -0.77 -9.01 -10.70
C ILE A 235 -0.27 -10.26 -11.44
N THR A 236 -0.58 -11.44 -10.92
CA THR A 236 -0.19 -12.72 -11.54
C THR A 236 -1.28 -13.26 -12.48
N ILE A 237 -0.92 -14.26 -13.30
CA ILE A 237 -1.90 -14.94 -14.14
C ILE A 237 -2.93 -15.71 -13.31
N GLU A 238 -2.52 -16.32 -12.20
CA GLU A 238 -3.41 -17.04 -11.27
C GLU A 238 -4.45 -16.08 -10.67
N GLU A 239 -4.02 -14.89 -10.23
CA GLU A 239 -4.92 -13.86 -9.73
C GLU A 239 -5.91 -13.42 -10.80
N LEU A 240 -5.43 -13.15 -12.02
CA LEU A 240 -6.29 -12.72 -13.12
C LEU A 240 -7.30 -13.80 -13.53
N CYS A 241 -6.91 -15.08 -13.52
CA CYS A 241 -7.81 -16.21 -13.78
C CYS A 241 -8.90 -16.35 -12.72
N LEU A 242 -8.58 -16.10 -11.46
CA LEU A 242 -9.58 -16.10 -10.37
C LEU A 242 -10.55 -14.93 -10.46
N ILE A 243 -10.09 -13.76 -10.93
CA ILE A 243 -10.92 -12.57 -11.11
C ILE A 243 -11.84 -12.69 -12.33
N ALA A 244 -11.32 -13.22 -13.43
CA ALA A 244 -12.01 -13.35 -14.70
C ALA A 244 -12.14 -14.81 -15.16
N PRO A 245 -12.82 -15.68 -14.40
CA PRO A 245 -12.84 -17.13 -14.65
C PRO A 245 -13.59 -17.54 -15.93
N LYS A 246 -14.30 -16.60 -16.57
CA LYS A 246 -14.99 -16.83 -17.84
C LYS A 246 -14.03 -16.78 -19.04
N ALA A 247 -12.97 -15.96 -18.98
CA ALA A 247 -11.99 -15.89 -20.04
C ALA A 247 -11.07 -17.12 -20.03
N LYS A 248 -10.61 -17.52 -21.22
CA LYS A 248 -9.61 -18.59 -21.35
C LYS A 248 -8.27 -18.09 -20.81
N LYS A 249 -7.51 -19.00 -20.17
CA LYS A 249 -6.20 -18.67 -19.59
C LYS A 249 -5.26 -18.05 -20.64
N GLU A 250 -5.24 -18.58 -21.85
CA GLU A 250 -4.38 -18.10 -22.94
C GLU A 250 -4.70 -16.64 -23.34
N THR A 251 -5.98 -16.28 -23.32
CA THR A 251 -6.43 -14.89 -23.55
C THR A 251 -5.99 -13.98 -22.40
N LEU A 252 -6.08 -14.44 -21.16
CA LEU A 252 -5.62 -13.69 -19.99
C LEU A 252 -4.10 -13.53 -19.95
N GLU A 253 -3.35 -14.56 -20.34
CA GLU A 253 -1.88 -14.50 -20.51
C GLU A 253 -1.50 -13.45 -21.55
N GLN A 254 -2.25 -13.35 -22.65
CA GLN A 254 -2.05 -12.30 -23.65
C GLN A 254 -2.31 -10.89 -23.08
N TYR A 255 -3.32 -10.71 -22.22
CA TYR A 255 -3.66 -9.40 -21.67
C TYR A 255 -2.77 -8.97 -20.50
N LEU A 256 -2.23 -9.93 -19.75
CA LEU A 256 -1.51 -9.68 -18.49
C LEU A 256 -0.36 -8.66 -18.59
N PRO A 257 0.53 -8.71 -19.62
CA PRO A 257 1.58 -7.71 -19.77
C PRO A 257 1.01 -6.29 -19.90
N ALA A 258 -0.02 -6.09 -20.74
CA ALA A 258 -0.64 -4.78 -20.95
C ALA A 258 -1.39 -4.27 -19.70
N PHE A 259 -1.97 -5.16 -18.88
CA PHE A 259 -2.53 -4.78 -17.58
C PHE A 259 -1.44 -4.28 -16.63
N ASN A 260 -0.36 -5.04 -16.47
CA ASN A 260 0.73 -4.69 -15.57
C ASN A 260 1.49 -3.43 -16.00
N ASP A 261 1.70 -3.24 -17.31
CA ASP A 261 2.29 -2.03 -17.86
C ASP A 261 1.36 -0.83 -17.68
N GLY A 262 0.05 -0.98 -17.93
CA GLY A 262 -0.94 0.07 -17.69
C GLY A 262 -1.03 0.47 -16.22
N PHE A 263 -1.02 -0.48 -15.27
CA PHE A 263 -0.98 -0.13 -13.84
C PHE A 263 0.24 0.70 -13.47
N ARG A 264 1.40 0.41 -14.08
CA ARG A 264 2.65 1.16 -13.87
C ARG A 264 2.60 2.54 -14.50
N GLU A 265 2.25 2.62 -15.79
CA GLU A 265 2.16 3.87 -16.57
C GLU A 265 1.22 4.88 -15.92
N PHE A 266 0.06 4.41 -15.43
CA PHE A 266 -0.97 5.27 -14.85
C PHE A 266 -0.88 5.41 -13.31
N GLN A 267 0.18 4.89 -12.69
CA GLN A 267 0.40 4.93 -11.25
C GLN A 267 -0.79 4.40 -10.43
N ILE A 268 -1.39 3.30 -10.90
CA ILE A 268 -2.39 2.53 -10.15
C ILE A 268 -1.62 1.51 -9.31
N THR A 269 -1.15 1.96 -8.15
CA THR A 269 -0.18 1.21 -7.35
C THR A 269 -0.85 0.34 -6.29
N THR A 270 -2.00 0.73 -5.76
CA THR A 270 -2.67 -0.04 -4.69
C THR A 270 -3.47 -1.23 -5.25
N CYS A 271 -3.56 -2.32 -4.47
CA CYS A 271 -4.39 -3.47 -4.82
C CYS A 271 -5.88 -3.11 -4.97
N ARG A 272 -6.34 -2.09 -4.25
CA ARG A 272 -7.74 -1.66 -4.28
C ARG A 272 -8.09 -0.87 -5.52
N GLU A 273 -7.22 0.04 -5.97
CA GLU A 273 -7.39 0.71 -7.26
C GLU A 273 -7.38 -0.30 -8.42
N LYS A 274 -6.51 -1.32 -8.37
CA LYS A 274 -6.49 -2.42 -9.34
C LYS A 274 -7.81 -3.18 -9.35
N ALA A 275 -8.37 -3.48 -8.17
CA ALA A 275 -9.67 -4.13 -8.04
C ALA A 275 -10.81 -3.29 -8.66
N HIS A 276 -10.83 -1.97 -8.41
CA HIS A 276 -11.78 -1.06 -9.05
C HIS A 276 -11.68 -1.11 -10.58
N PHE A 277 -10.47 -1.00 -11.13
CA PHE A 277 -10.26 -1.02 -12.57
C PHE A 277 -10.66 -2.36 -13.21
N LEU A 278 -10.17 -3.47 -12.67
CA LEU A 278 -10.42 -4.81 -13.20
C LEU A 278 -11.91 -5.17 -13.15
N ALA A 279 -12.63 -4.79 -12.10
CA ALA A 279 -14.06 -5.06 -11.97
C ALA A 279 -14.87 -4.41 -13.09
N GLN A 280 -14.53 -3.17 -13.44
CA GLN A 280 -15.20 -2.45 -14.51
C GLN A 280 -14.91 -3.07 -15.87
N CYS A 281 -13.64 -3.37 -16.17
CA CYS A 281 -13.25 -4.08 -17.39
C CYS A 281 -13.93 -5.45 -17.50
N CYS A 282 -13.99 -6.22 -16.41
CA CYS A 282 -14.66 -7.52 -16.38
C CYS A 282 -16.14 -7.38 -16.72
N HIS A 283 -16.85 -6.40 -16.17
CA HIS A 283 -18.26 -6.21 -16.50
C HIS A 283 -18.47 -5.84 -17.97
N GLU A 284 -17.74 -4.83 -18.47
CA GLU A 284 -17.92 -4.29 -19.83
C GLU A 284 -17.60 -5.30 -20.94
N SER A 285 -16.72 -6.26 -20.67
CA SER A 285 -16.25 -7.26 -21.63
C SER A 285 -16.80 -8.68 -21.38
N GLY A 286 -17.80 -8.83 -20.51
CA GLY A 286 -18.39 -10.14 -20.21
C GLY A 286 -17.43 -11.10 -19.50
N GLY A 287 -16.53 -10.57 -18.67
CA GLY A 287 -15.49 -11.31 -17.95
C GLY A 287 -14.20 -11.43 -18.75
N LEU A 288 -13.82 -10.37 -19.47
CA LEU A 288 -12.65 -10.32 -20.36
C LEU A 288 -12.73 -11.24 -21.58
N GLN A 289 -13.93 -11.68 -21.97
CA GLN A 289 -14.15 -12.57 -23.11
C GLN A 289 -14.40 -11.82 -24.42
N LEU A 290 -14.98 -10.62 -24.34
CA LEU A 290 -15.50 -9.89 -25.48
C LEU A 290 -14.75 -8.57 -25.64
N THR A 291 -14.06 -8.41 -26.77
CA THR A 291 -13.42 -7.14 -27.15
C THR A 291 -14.22 -6.37 -28.22
N LYS A 292 -15.41 -6.85 -28.57
CA LYS A 292 -16.29 -6.24 -29.58
C LYS A 292 -17.76 -6.45 -29.21
N GLU A 293 -18.56 -5.40 -29.33
CA GLU A 293 -20.00 -5.44 -29.06
C GLU A 293 -20.72 -6.44 -29.97
N ILE A 294 -21.52 -7.32 -29.38
CA ILE A 294 -22.33 -8.29 -30.13
C ILE A 294 -23.43 -7.55 -30.90
N GLY A 295 -23.43 -7.68 -32.22
CA GLY A 295 -24.44 -7.04 -33.09
C GLY A 295 -24.24 -5.54 -33.30
N GLY A 296 -23.12 -4.97 -32.86
CA GLY A 296 -22.83 -3.54 -32.99
C GLY A 296 -22.90 -3.00 -34.43
N SER A 297 -22.59 -3.83 -35.44
CA SER A 297 -22.66 -3.44 -36.86
C SER A 297 -24.09 -3.20 -37.37
N ARG A 298 -25.12 -3.60 -36.61
CA ARG A 298 -26.54 -3.41 -36.94
C ARG A 298 -27.16 -2.23 -36.19
N LYS A 299 -26.38 -1.53 -35.37
CA LYS A 299 -26.83 -0.37 -34.58
C LYS A 299 -26.82 0.88 -35.45
N ASP A 300 -27.65 1.85 -35.07
CA ASP A 300 -27.73 3.18 -35.68
C ASP A 300 -26.43 3.99 -35.54
N TYR A 301 -25.63 3.72 -34.50
CA TYR A 301 -24.31 4.31 -34.30
C TYR A 301 -23.16 3.52 -34.95
N ALA A 302 -23.44 2.53 -35.81
CA ALA A 302 -22.39 1.91 -36.62
C ALA A 302 -21.72 2.97 -37.53
N PRO A 303 -20.39 2.94 -37.72
CA PRO A 303 -19.46 1.86 -37.36
C PRO A 303 -18.79 2.02 -35.96
N TRP A 304 -19.27 2.95 -35.14
CA TRP A 304 -18.68 3.39 -33.86
C TRP A 304 -19.18 2.62 -32.63
N PHE A 305 -19.49 1.33 -32.81
CA PHE A 305 -19.94 0.45 -31.75
C PHE A 305 -18.78 -0.05 -30.87
N GLY A 306 -19.14 -0.59 -29.69
CA GLY A 306 -18.20 -0.95 -28.63
C GLY A 306 -17.03 -1.83 -29.07
N ARG A 307 -15.79 -1.42 -28.76
CA ARG A 307 -14.59 -2.26 -28.86
C ARG A 307 -13.64 -2.08 -27.67
N GLY A 308 -12.79 -3.07 -27.45
CA GLY A 308 -11.87 -3.13 -26.31
C GLY A 308 -12.55 -3.54 -25.02
N LEU A 309 -11.78 -3.69 -23.94
CA LEU A 309 -12.27 -4.24 -22.67
C LEU A 309 -13.20 -3.29 -21.89
N ILE A 310 -13.19 -1.99 -22.21
CA ILE A 310 -14.12 -0.99 -21.66
C ILE A 310 -15.20 -0.55 -22.66
N GLN A 311 -15.27 -1.19 -23.83
CA GLN A 311 -16.26 -0.91 -24.89
C GLN A 311 -16.28 0.57 -25.36
N LEU A 312 -15.16 1.07 -25.88
CA LEU A 312 -15.10 2.39 -26.52
C LEU A 312 -16.18 2.50 -27.60
N THR A 313 -17.00 3.55 -27.50
CA THR A 313 -18.18 3.78 -28.35
C THR A 313 -18.23 5.27 -28.72
N TRP A 314 -18.80 5.59 -29.89
CA TRP A 314 -18.89 6.92 -30.51
C TRP A 314 -17.63 7.42 -31.21
N GLU A 315 -17.81 8.11 -32.33
CA GLU A 315 -16.75 8.63 -33.19
C GLU A 315 -15.74 9.50 -32.43
N ASP A 316 -16.23 10.42 -31.61
CA ASP A 316 -15.40 11.36 -30.84
C ASP A 316 -14.48 10.64 -29.85
N VAL A 317 -14.88 9.47 -29.33
CA VAL A 317 -14.06 8.68 -28.42
C VAL A 317 -12.94 7.97 -29.18
N TYR A 318 -13.23 7.45 -30.37
CA TYR A 318 -12.22 6.84 -31.25
C TYR A 318 -11.19 7.86 -31.73
N VAL A 319 -11.63 9.06 -32.11
CA VAL A 319 -10.74 10.17 -32.49
C VAL A 319 -9.78 10.51 -31.36
N ARG A 320 -10.31 10.78 -30.15
CA ARG A 320 -9.48 11.16 -29.00
C ARG A 320 -8.54 10.05 -28.53
N TYR A 321 -8.95 8.78 -28.63
CA TYR A 321 -8.04 7.68 -28.35
C TYR A 321 -6.93 7.59 -29.39
N GLY A 322 -7.23 7.81 -30.67
CA GLY A 322 -6.22 7.84 -31.73
C GLY A 322 -5.21 8.97 -31.58
N GLU A 323 -5.67 10.16 -31.19
CA GLU A 323 -4.79 11.28 -30.83
C GLU A 323 -3.87 10.93 -29.65
N TYR A 324 -4.40 10.30 -28.60
CA TYR A 324 -3.59 9.83 -27.47
C TYR A 324 -2.56 8.77 -27.88
N ALA A 325 -2.99 7.79 -28.67
CA ALA A 325 -2.14 6.67 -29.09
C ALA A 325 -1.16 7.05 -30.21
N GLY A 326 -1.31 8.23 -30.84
CA GLY A 326 -0.53 8.60 -32.03
C GLY A 326 -0.83 7.74 -33.26
N GLU A 327 -2.04 7.17 -33.33
CA GLU A 327 -2.42 6.16 -34.31
C GLU A 327 -3.82 6.40 -34.87
N ASN A 328 -4.04 6.04 -36.14
CA ASN A 328 -5.35 6.14 -36.77
C ASN A 328 -6.28 4.97 -36.36
N PHE A 329 -7.46 5.31 -35.84
CA PHE A 329 -8.55 4.37 -35.50
C PHE A 329 -9.89 4.68 -36.16
N THR A 330 -9.93 5.58 -37.14
CA THR A 330 -11.20 6.15 -37.66
C THR A 330 -11.40 5.92 -39.15
N SER A 331 -10.33 5.78 -39.93
CA SER A 331 -10.43 5.83 -41.41
C SER A 331 -11.24 4.71 -42.05
N ASN A 332 -11.22 3.50 -41.47
CA ASN A 332 -11.92 2.33 -42.00
C ASN A 332 -12.12 1.26 -40.91
N ASP A 333 -12.76 0.15 -41.27
CA ASP A 333 -13.07 -0.93 -40.33
C ASP A 333 -11.83 -1.61 -39.75
N LEU A 334 -10.76 -1.77 -40.54
CA LEU A 334 -9.50 -2.32 -40.04
C LEU A 334 -8.90 -1.38 -38.97
N ALA A 335 -8.88 -0.08 -39.23
CA ALA A 335 -8.40 0.92 -38.27
C ALA A 335 -9.20 0.89 -36.96
N ARG A 336 -10.55 0.84 -37.03
CA ARG A 336 -11.42 0.74 -35.84
C ARG A 336 -11.24 -0.58 -35.10
N ASN A 337 -11.09 -1.69 -35.82
CA ASN A 337 -10.97 -3.02 -35.22
C ASN A 337 -9.68 -3.21 -34.43
N LYS A 338 -8.63 -2.42 -34.69
CA LYS A 338 -7.43 -2.41 -33.83
C LYS A 338 -7.75 -2.21 -32.34
N VAL A 339 -8.81 -1.46 -31.99
CA VAL A 339 -9.24 -1.30 -30.57
C VAL A 339 -9.70 -2.64 -29.95
N ALA A 340 -10.21 -3.57 -30.76
CA ALA A 340 -10.60 -4.90 -30.30
C ALA A 340 -9.41 -5.88 -30.19
N ASP A 341 -8.26 -5.52 -30.75
CA ASP A 341 -7.08 -6.37 -30.82
C ASP A 341 -6.06 -6.02 -29.73
N TYR A 342 -5.21 -6.98 -29.36
CA TYR A 342 -4.08 -6.72 -28.46
C TYR A 342 -3.04 -5.82 -29.17
N PRO A 343 -2.44 -4.81 -28.49
CA PRO A 343 -2.61 -4.46 -27.09
C PRO A 343 -3.71 -3.41 -26.81
N HIS A 344 -4.32 -2.83 -27.85
CA HIS A 344 -5.25 -1.70 -27.67
C HIS A 344 -6.53 -2.08 -26.95
N CYS A 345 -6.96 -3.34 -26.99
CA CYS A 345 -8.12 -3.79 -26.21
C CYS A 345 -7.94 -3.56 -24.70
N VAL A 346 -6.71 -3.63 -24.20
CA VAL A 346 -6.35 -3.33 -22.80
C VAL A 346 -5.95 -1.86 -22.64
N LYS A 347 -5.05 -1.34 -23.50
CA LYS A 347 -4.53 0.04 -23.38
C LYS A 347 -5.63 1.10 -23.45
N SER A 348 -6.62 0.91 -24.33
CA SER A 348 -7.76 1.82 -24.45
C SER A 348 -8.59 1.90 -23.16
N ALA A 349 -8.66 0.82 -22.38
CA ALA A 349 -9.35 0.81 -21.10
C ALA A 349 -8.66 1.72 -20.08
N PHE A 350 -7.33 1.67 -19.99
CA PHE A 350 -6.57 2.57 -19.12
C PHE A 350 -6.69 4.03 -19.55
N TRP A 351 -6.54 4.33 -20.84
CA TRP A 351 -6.73 5.70 -21.34
C TRP A 351 -8.13 6.21 -21.00
N PHE A 352 -9.17 5.42 -21.26
CA PHE A 352 -10.54 5.82 -20.99
C PHE A 352 -10.75 6.10 -19.50
N TYR A 353 -10.25 5.18 -18.67
CA TYR A 353 -10.41 5.21 -17.22
C TYR A 353 -9.65 6.37 -16.56
N CYS A 354 -8.38 6.55 -16.90
CA CYS A 354 -7.50 7.51 -16.25
C CYS A 354 -7.54 8.90 -16.88
N ILE A 355 -7.66 8.99 -18.21
CA ILE A 355 -7.53 10.26 -18.95
C ILE A 355 -8.90 10.77 -19.38
N ASN A 356 -9.65 9.97 -20.14
CA ASN A 356 -10.89 10.43 -20.77
C ASN A 356 -11.98 10.77 -19.73
N LYS A 357 -12.25 9.85 -18.80
CA LYS A 357 -13.28 10.00 -17.77
C LYS A 357 -12.72 10.37 -16.39
N LYS A 358 -11.40 10.28 -16.21
CA LYS A 358 -10.71 10.57 -14.94
C LYS A 358 -11.31 9.83 -13.74
N ILE A 359 -11.65 8.55 -13.93
CA ILE A 359 -12.28 7.68 -12.93
C ILE A 359 -11.29 7.25 -11.86
N SER A 360 -10.00 7.11 -12.21
CA SER A 360 -8.95 6.71 -11.27
C SER A 360 -8.88 7.56 -10.00
N LYS A 361 -9.18 8.87 -10.08
CA LYS A 361 -9.22 9.74 -8.90
C LYS A 361 -10.32 9.36 -7.90
N HIS A 362 -11.44 8.83 -8.37
CA HIS A 362 -12.56 8.40 -7.52
C HIS A 362 -12.29 7.00 -6.95
N ALA A 363 -11.67 6.12 -7.74
CA ALA A 363 -11.23 4.81 -7.26
C ALA A 363 -10.16 4.90 -6.18
N LYS A 364 -9.26 5.90 -6.24
CA LYS A 364 -8.32 6.24 -5.15
C LYS A 364 -9.02 6.56 -3.83
N LEU A 365 -10.22 7.12 -3.89
CA LEU A 365 -11.08 7.42 -2.74
C LEU A 365 -12.06 6.29 -2.43
N ASP A 366 -11.86 5.11 -3.02
CA ASP A 366 -12.74 3.94 -2.90
C ASP A 366 -14.20 4.19 -3.34
N ASP A 367 -14.45 5.15 -4.22
CA ASP A 367 -15.80 5.54 -4.63
C ASP A 367 -16.32 4.71 -5.81
N PHE A 368 -16.72 3.47 -5.52
CA PHE A 368 -17.23 2.52 -6.50
C PHE A 368 -18.48 3.02 -7.24
N ASN A 369 -19.36 3.70 -6.51
CA ASN A 369 -20.62 4.23 -7.02
C ASN A 369 -20.36 5.30 -8.08
N MET A 370 -19.47 6.25 -7.81
CA MET A 370 -19.08 7.27 -8.78
C MET A 370 -18.33 6.65 -9.98
N ALA A 371 -17.43 5.69 -9.74
CA ALA A 371 -16.72 5.01 -10.82
C ALA A 371 -17.70 4.32 -11.80
N THR A 372 -18.69 3.60 -11.27
CA THR A 372 -19.73 2.95 -12.08
C THR A 372 -20.57 3.96 -12.85
N ALA A 373 -21.00 5.04 -12.19
CA ALA A 373 -21.81 6.09 -12.79
C ALA A 373 -21.10 6.76 -13.98
N LEU A 374 -19.80 7.02 -13.88
CA LEU A 374 -19.02 7.67 -14.95
C LEU A 374 -18.76 6.78 -16.16
N ILE A 375 -18.61 5.47 -15.95
CA ILE A 375 -18.38 4.51 -17.03
C ILE A 375 -19.66 4.30 -17.82
N ASN A 376 -20.75 3.99 -17.11
CA ASN A 376 -22.00 3.62 -17.75
C ASN A 376 -22.93 4.81 -18.06
N GLY A 377 -22.69 5.98 -17.45
CA GLY A 377 -23.64 7.09 -17.42
C GLY A 377 -24.83 6.85 -16.46
N GLY A 378 -24.72 5.84 -15.59
CA GLY A 378 -25.79 5.34 -14.73
C GLY A 378 -25.33 4.09 -13.98
N PHE A 379 -26.28 3.22 -13.61
CA PHE A 379 -26.00 2.06 -12.77
C PHE A 379 -26.41 0.73 -13.43
N ASN A 380 -26.46 0.65 -14.77
CA ASN A 380 -26.66 -0.63 -15.43
C ASN A 380 -25.53 -1.59 -15.05
N GLY A 381 -25.91 -2.81 -14.70
CA GLY A 381 -24.97 -3.86 -14.33
C GLY A 381 -24.24 -3.64 -13.00
N TYR A 382 -24.65 -2.67 -12.17
CA TYR A 382 -24.01 -2.36 -10.90
C TYR A 382 -23.74 -3.59 -10.01
N THR A 383 -24.74 -4.46 -9.86
CA THR A 383 -24.62 -5.68 -9.03
C THR A 383 -23.54 -6.63 -9.55
N ASP A 384 -23.40 -6.75 -10.88
CA ASP A 384 -22.39 -7.60 -11.49
C ASP A 384 -20.98 -6.97 -11.38
N ARG A 385 -20.86 -5.65 -11.58
CA ARG A 385 -19.62 -4.91 -11.31
C ARG A 385 -19.20 -5.08 -9.84
N LEU A 386 -20.14 -4.98 -8.89
CA LEU A 386 -19.86 -5.13 -7.46
C LEU A 386 -19.40 -6.55 -7.14
N LYS A 387 -19.97 -7.57 -7.81
CA LYS A 387 -19.51 -8.95 -7.68
C LYS A 387 -18.06 -9.09 -8.13
N TYR A 388 -17.70 -8.61 -9.33
CA TYR A 388 -16.30 -8.65 -9.78
C TYR A 388 -15.37 -7.84 -8.86
N PHE A 389 -15.83 -6.70 -8.34
CA PHE A 389 -15.05 -5.91 -7.38
C PHE A 389 -14.77 -6.69 -6.11
N LYS A 390 -15.78 -7.32 -5.50
CA LYS A 390 -15.59 -8.17 -4.31
C LYS A 390 -14.64 -9.34 -4.57
N THR A 391 -14.77 -10.00 -5.72
CA THR A 391 -13.84 -11.06 -6.14
C THR A 391 -12.42 -10.54 -6.26
N ALA A 392 -12.21 -9.42 -6.96
CA ALA A 392 -10.89 -8.81 -7.12
C ALA A 392 -10.31 -8.35 -5.78
N VAL A 393 -11.11 -7.79 -4.87
CA VAL A 393 -10.68 -7.45 -3.51
C VAL A 393 -10.17 -8.69 -2.78
N SER A 394 -10.91 -9.79 -2.82
CA SER A 394 -10.55 -11.04 -2.11
C SER A 394 -9.33 -11.75 -2.69
N VAL A 395 -9.19 -11.75 -4.02
CA VAL A 395 -8.03 -12.34 -4.72
C VAL A 395 -6.79 -11.49 -4.47
N LEU A 396 -6.89 -10.17 -4.62
CA LEU A 396 -5.76 -9.24 -4.47
C LEU A 396 -5.51 -8.82 -3.00
N LYS A 397 -6.23 -9.40 -2.04
CA LYS A 397 -6.22 -9.12 -0.59
C LYS A 397 -6.32 -7.63 -0.26
N ALA A 398 -7.27 -6.94 -0.90
CA ALA A 398 -7.45 -5.50 -0.84
C ALA A 398 -8.42 -5.03 0.26
N GLU A 399 -8.82 -5.90 1.19
CA GLU A 399 -9.75 -5.58 2.27
C GLU A 399 -9.21 -4.50 3.21
N HIS A 400 -7.91 -4.55 3.50
CA HIS A 400 -7.22 -3.63 4.41
C HIS A 400 -7.20 -2.16 3.95
N LEU A 401 -7.53 -1.89 2.68
CA LEU A 401 -7.65 -0.54 2.13
C LEU A 401 -9.10 -0.07 2.00
N SER A 402 -10.06 -0.78 2.57
CA SER A 402 -11.47 -0.38 2.55
C SER A 402 -11.70 0.91 3.31
N SER A 403 -12.27 1.91 2.62
CA SER A 403 -12.63 3.18 3.25
C SER A 403 -14.10 3.55 3.07
N LYS A 404 -14.76 3.08 2.00
CA LYS A 404 -16.19 3.35 1.74
C LYS A 404 -17.07 2.10 1.65
N MET A 405 -16.47 0.91 1.57
CA MET A 405 -17.24 -0.33 1.58
C MET A 405 -17.41 -0.84 3.01
N THR A 406 -18.68 -1.00 3.43
CA THR A 406 -19.07 -1.53 4.74
C THR A 406 -19.97 -2.74 4.51
N ASP A 407 -19.69 -3.88 5.14
CA ASP A 407 -20.46 -5.13 4.97
C ASP A 407 -20.71 -5.53 3.50
N GLY A 408 -19.74 -5.20 2.64
CA GLY A 408 -19.83 -5.48 1.21
C GLY A 408 -20.78 -4.57 0.43
N VAL A 409 -21.20 -3.43 0.96
CA VAL A 409 -22.02 -2.43 0.25
C VAL A 409 -21.33 -1.08 0.23
N PHE A 410 -21.59 -0.29 -0.82
CA PHE A 410 -21.17 1.11 -0.92
C PHE A 410 -22.39 1.99 -0.73
N LEU A 411 -22.43 2.72 0.39
CA LEU A 411 -23.57 3.57 0.75
C LEU A 411 -23.72 4.73 -0.24
N PHE A 412 -24.96 5.14 -0.48
CA PHE A 412 -25.29 6.24 -1.38
C PHE A 412 -24.67 7.56 -0.88
N GLU A 413 -24.76 7.82 0.41
CA GLU A 413 -24.37 9.06 1.09
C GLU A 413 -22.87 9.28 1.14
N ASP A 414 -22.10 8.20 1.24
CA ASP A 414 -20.63 8.26 1.30
C ASP A 414 -20.01 8.49 -0.09
N SER A 415 -20.80 8.32 -1.15
CA SER A 415 -20.34 8.53 -2.52
C SER A 415 -20.56 9.96 -2.98
N GLU A 416 -19.66 10.45 -3.84
CA GLU A 416 -19.81 11.72 -4.53
C GLU A 416 -21.12 11.81 -5.35
N ILE A 417 -21.72 10.68 -5.74
CA ILE A 417 -23.01 10.69 -6.46
C ILE A 417 -24.12 11.34 -5.61
N TYR A 418 -24.00 11.31 -4.27
CA TYR A 418 -24.93 11.97 -3.35
C TYR A 418 -25.05 13.47 -3.60
N ASN A 419 -23.96 14.10 -4.05
CA ASN A 419 -23.89 15.52 -4.34
C ASN A 419 -24.01 15.84 -5.84
N TYR A 420 -24.22 14.82 -6.68
CA TYR A 420 -24.29 14.97 -8.12
C TYR A 420 -25.74 14.79 -8.60
N ARG A 421 -26.44 15.90 -8.88
CA ARG A 421 -27.89 15.94 -9.16
C ARG A 421 -28.39 14.83 -10.11
N VAL A 422 -27.67 14.57 -11.21
CA VAL A 422 -28.05 13.58 -12.22
C VAL A 422 -27.88 12.16 -11.69
N TYR A 423 -26.80 11.88 -10.95
CA TYR A 423 -26.51 10.55 -10.43
C TYR A 423 -27.27 10.25 -9.15
N ALA A 424 -27.58 11.24 -8.31
CA ALA A 424 -28.55 11.10 -7.23
C ALA A 424 -29.92 10.69 -7.78
N TYR A 425 -30.43 11.40 -8.81
CA TYR A 425 -31.68 11.03 -9.46
C TYR A 425 -31.61 9.63 -10.11
N SER A 426 -30.49 9.34 -10.79
CA SER A 426 -30.26 8.04 -11.41
C SER A 426 -30.26 6.93 -10.36
N TRP A 427 -29.56 7.08 -9.23
CA TRP A 427 -29.52 6.10 -8.15
C TRP A 427 -30.94 5.77 -7.65
N GLY A 428 -31.77 6.80 -7.45
CA GLY A 428 -33.18 6.64 -7.11
C GLY A 428 -33.93 5.81 -8.15
N ARG A 429 -33.79 6.15 -9.43
CA ARG A 429 -34.42 5.43 -10.56
C ARG A 429 -34.00 3.96 -10.66
N TYR A 430 -32.74 3.64 -10.36
CA TYR A 430 -32.26 2.26 -10.40
C TYR A 430 -32.81 1.42 -9.25
N HIS A 431 -32.96 2.01 -8.05
CA HIS A 431 -33.55 1.35 -6.88
C HIS A 431 -35.09 1.37 -6.85
N ASP A 432 -35.73 2.26 -7.61
CA ASP A 432 -37.19 2.41 -7.63
C ASP A 432 -37.90 1.11 -8.08
N PRO A 433 -38.72 0.48 -7.21
CA PRO A 433 -39.47 -0.74 -7.53
C PRO A 433 -40.55 -0.56 -8.60
N LEU A 434 -41.05 0.66 -8.82
CA LEU A 434 -41.99 0.98 -9.89
C LEU A 434 -41.31 1.09 -11.26
N GLN A 435 -39.97 1.27 -11.29
CA GLN A 435 -39.19 1.29 -12.52
C GLN A 435 -38.74 -0.11 -12.94
N VAL A 436 -39.71 -0.98 -13.25
CA VAL A 436 -39.48 -2.42 -13.52
C VAL A 436 -38.58 -2.70 -14.74
N ARG A 437 -38.50 -1.77 -15.70
CA ARG A 437 -37.64 -1.91 -16.89
C ARG A 437 -36.20 -1.44 -16.66
N VAL A 438 -35.93 -0.78 -15.54
CA VAL A 438 -34.60 -0.28 -15.18
C VAL A 438 -33.93 -1.33 -14.31
N VAL A 439 -32.81 -1.87 -14.80
CA VAL A 439 -32.10 -3.00 -14.17
C VAL A 439 -30.65 -2.63 -13.90
N GLY A 440 -30.07 -3.19 -12.83
CA GLY A 440 -28.64 -3.01 -12.53
C GLY A 440 -28.34 -3.08 -11.04
N THR A 441 -29.19 -2.46 -10.23
CA THR A 441 -29.17 -2.55 -8.76
C THR A 441 -30.32 -3.42 -8.26
N GLY A 442 -30.33 -3.73 -6.96
CA GLY A 442 -31.52 -4.25 -6.29
C GLY A 442 -32.61 -3.19 -6.21
N LYS A 443 -33.88 -3.63 -6.21
CA LYS A 443 -35.03 -2.74 -5.99
C LYS A 443 -35.24 -2.55 -4.50
N ASP A 444 -35.22 -1.30 -4.06
CA ASP A 444 -35.34 -0.92 -2.66
C ASP A 444 -36.05 0.44 -2.58
N LYS A 445 -37.28 0.41 -2.04
CA LYS A 445 -38.13 1.61 -1.89
C LYS A 445 -37.47 2.67 -1.01
N THR A 446 -36.76 2.26 0.04
CA THR A 446 -36.12 3.17 1.00
C THR A 446 -34.94 3.88 0.34
N GLU A 447 -34.06 3.14 -0.34
CA GLU A 447 -32.94 3.72 -1.08
C GLU A 447 -33.42 4.63 -2.22
N ALA A 448 -34.49 4.23 -2.92
CA ALA A 448 -35.08 5.04 -3.98
C ALA A 448 -35.59 6.39 -3.46
N LEU A 449 -36.38 6.38 -2.38
CA LEU A 449 -36.90 7.59 -1.75
C LEU A 449 -35.78 8.50 -1.25
N LYS A 450 -34.77 7.93 -0.57
CA LYS A 450 -33.61 8.66 -0.07
C LYS A 450 -32.88 9.42 -1.19
N ALA A 451 -32.63 8.74 -2.31
CA ALA A 451 -31.93 9.33 -3.43
C ALA A 451 -32.78 10.34 -4.21
N TYR A 452 -34.09 10.09 -4.36
CA TYR A 452 -35.00 11.08 -4.97
C TYR A 452 -35.13 12.34 -4.12
N GLN A 453 -35.24 12.23 -2.79
CA GLN A 453 -35.26 13.40 -1.90
C GLN A 453 -33.96 14.21 -1.98
N ARG A 454 -32.82 13.52 -2.07
CA ARG A 454 -31.54 14.20 -2.28
C ARG A 454 -31.48 14.90 -3.64
N ALA A 455 -31.90 14.21 -4.70
CA ALA A 455 -31.96 14.80 -6.05
C ALA A 455 -32.89 16.02 -6.09
N LEU A 456 -34.06 15.94 -5.45
CA LEU A 456 -35.00 17.05 -5.31
C LEU A 456 -34.32 18.29 -4.73
N THR A 457 -33.63 18.13 -3.60
CA THR A 457 -32.89 19.22 -2.93
C THR A 457 -31.85 19.86 -3.88
N LEU A 458 -31.11 19.03 -4.62
CA LEU A 458 -30.10 19.51 -5.57
C LEU A 458 -30.71 20.24 -6.77
N TYR A 459 -31.85 19.78 -7.31
CA TYR A 459 -32.53 20.44 -8.42
C TYR A 459 -33.27 21.73 -7.99
N GLN A 460 -33.83 21.76 -6.78
CA GLN A 460 -34.37 22.97 -6.17
C GLN A 460 -33.30 24.06 -6.05
N SER A 461 -32.10 23.72 -5.57
CA SER A 461 -30.98 24.67 -5.50
C SER A 461 -30.52 25.23 -6.85
N LYS A 462 -30.92 24.59 -7.97
CA LYS A 462 -30.62 25.02 -9.34
C LYS A 462 -31.82 25.68 -10.03
N ASN A 463 -32.93 25.87 -9.34
CA ASN A 463 -34.17 26.45 -9.86
C ASN A 463 -34.72 25.71 -11.11
N ASP A 464 -34.52 24.39 -11.21
CA ASP A 464 -35.02 23.57 -12.32
C ASP A 464 -36.42 23.02 -11.99
N THR A 465 -37.44 23.88 -12.13
CA THR A 465 -38.83 23.59 -11.72
C THR A 465 -39.38 22.33 -12.38
N ARG A 466 -39.10 22.12 -13.67
CA ARG A 466 -39.56 20.94 -14.40
C ARG A 466 -39.02 19.64 -13.80
N LYS A 467 -37.75 19.60 -13.38
CA LYS A 467 -37.18 18.42 -12.73
C LYS A 467 -37.70 18.23 -11.31
N VAL A 468 -37.94 19.32 -10.59
CA VAL A 468 -38.51 19.30 -9.24
C VAL A 468 -39.89 18.62 -9.26
N ASP A 469 -40.79 19.06 -10.15
CA ASP A 469 -42.14 18.49 -10.26
C ASP A 469 -42.10 17.00 -10.61
N ALA A 470 -41.29 16.63 -11.60
CA ALA A 470 -41.12 15.23 -11.99
C ALA A 470 -40.54 14.33 -10.88
N ILE A 471 -39.70 14.88 -9.99
CA ILE A 471 -39.16 14.12 -8.85
C ILE A 471 -40.21 14.01 -7.73
N ASN A 472 -40.99 15.06 -7.47
CA ASN A 472 -42.08 15.01 -6.51
C ASN A 472 -43.11 13.93 -6.88
N GLU A 473 -43.51 13.86 -8.15
CA GLU A 473 -44.39 12.79 -8.64
C GLU A 473 -43.83 11.38 -8.36
N LYS A 474 -42.52 11.19 -8.48
CA LYS A 474 -41.86 9.90 -8.16
C LYS A 474 -41.87 9.60 -6.67
N ILE A 475 -41.60 10.60 -5.83
CA ILE A 475 -41.63 10.46 -4.38
C ILE A 475 -43.04 10.12 -3.92
N ASP A 476 -44.06 10.82 -4.43
CA ASP A 476 -45.45 10.60 -4.06
C ASP A 476 -45.97 9.24 -4.55
N ALA A 477 -45.58 8.80 -5.74
CA ALA A 477 -45.89 7.46 -6.22
C ALA A 477 -45.26 6.34 -5.38
N LEU A 478 -44.13 6.63 -4.71
CA LEU A 478 -43.44 5.67 -3.86
C LEU A 478 -43.89 5.70 -2.40
N ARG A 479 -44.61 6.73 -1.94
CA ARG A 479 -45.18 6.78 -0.58
C ARG A 479 -46.28 5.75 -0.46
#